data_AF-A0A2N8K9C6-F1
#
_entry.id   AF-A0A2N8K9C6-F1
#
_cell.length_a   1.000
_cell.length_b   1.000
_cell.length_c   1.000
_cell.angle_alpha   90.00
_cell.angle_beta   90.00
_cell.angle_gamma   90.00
#
_symmetry.space_group_name_H-M   'P 1'
#
loop_
_entity.id
_entity.type
_entity.pdbx_description
1 polymer ?
#
loop_
_entity_poly.entity_id
_entity_poly.type
_entity_poly.pdbx_seq_one_letter_code
_entity_poly.pdbx_strand_id
1 'polypeptide(L)' 'MTHVASDCSVVYSCNESAISDSAGFWPNEFGWVQFDQATRFSTEEIGRLQLPTSTGRDARFVP' A
#
# COMPACT_ATOMS: atom_id res chain seq x y z
N MET A 1 20.61 -17.04 -8.14
CA MET A 1 19.69 -16.58 -7.07
C MET A 1 18.73 -15.60 -7.71
N THR A 2 17.61 -16.08 -8.23
CA THR A 2 16.53 -15.22 -8.72
C THR A 2 15.82 -14.68 -7.48
N HIS A 3 16.04 -13.41 -7.18
CA HIS A 3 15.19 -12.68 -6.26
C HIS A 3 13.78 -12.78 -6.83
N VAL A 4 12.94 -13.64 -6.25
CA VAL A 4 11.49 -13.54 -6.40
C VAL A 4 11.15 -12.28 -5.63
N ALA A 5 11.39 -11.12 -6.26
CA ALA A 5 10.74 -9.89 -5.88
C ALA A 5 9.26 -10.28 -5.83
N SER A 6 8.72 -10.31 -4.64
CA SER A 6 7.32 -10.64 -4.47
C SER A 6 6.58 -9.62 -5.32
N ASP A 7 5.92 -10.06 -6.38
CA ASP A 7 5.18 -9.23 -7.36
C ASP A 7 4.00 -8.49 -6.71
N CYS A 8 3.99 -8.40 -5.38
CA CYS A 8 2.97 -7.83 -4.54
C CYS A 8 3.48 -6.49 -3.99
N SER A 9 3.03 -5.37 -4.54
CA SER A 9 3.28 -4.06 -3.95
C SER A 9 2.16 -3.70 -2.98
N VAL A 10 2.51 -3.00 -1.91
CA VAL A 10 1.53 -2.43 -0.98
C VAL A 10 1.36 -0.95 -1.26
N VAL A 11 0.20 -0.39 -0.93
CA VAL A 11 0.01 1.05 -0.96
C VAL A 11 0.54 1.62 0.34
N TYR A 12 1.46 2.58 0.24
CA TYR A 12 2.09 3.25 1.36
C TYR A 12 1.91 4.77 1.25
N SER A 13 1.58 5.40 2.37
CA SER A 13 1.54 6.85 2.55
C SER A 13 2.52 7.24 3.65
N CYS A 14 3.44 8.14 3.32
CA CYS A 14 4.38 8.71 4.28
C CYS A 14 3.63 9.53 5.32
N ASN A 15 2.64 10.30 4.87
CA ASN A 15 1.86 11.17 5.72
C ASN A 15 1.09 10.36 6.78
N GLU A 16 0.40 9.30 6.38
CA GLU A 16 -0.34 8.48 7.35
C GLU A 16 0.58 7.63 8.23
N SER A 17 1.73 7.19 7.73
CA SER A 17 2.74 6.55 8.57
C SER A 17 3.25 7.47 9.68
N ALA A 18 3.44 8.75 9.35
CA ALA A 18 3.90 9.76 10.30
C ALA A 18 2.82 10.14 11.31
N ILE A 19 1.54 10.11 10.92
CA ILE A 19 0.42 10.48 11.78
C ILE A 19 -0.05 9.29 12.64
N SER A 20 0.05 8.06 12.13
CA SER A 20 -0.60 6.88 12.68
C SER A 20 0.39 5.78 13.08
N ASP A 21 1.51 6.13 13.73
CA ASP A 21 2.45 5.17 14.33
C ASP A 21 2.84 4.00 13.39
N SER A 22 3.35 4.34 12.19
CA SER A 22 3.70 3.36 11.15
C SER A 22 2.53 2.59 10.50
N ALA A 23 1.28 2.95 10.80
CA ALA A 23 0.10 2.48 10.09
C ALA A 23 -0.21 3.37 8.88
N GLY A 24 0.71 3.43 7.92
CA GLY A 24 0.50 4.13 6.65
C GLY A 24 0.41 3.18 5.47
N PHE A 25 0.02 1.93 5.70
CA PHE A 25 -0.26 0.99 4.62
C PHE A 25 -1.76 0.85 4.42
N TRP A 26 -2.21 0.89 3.17
CA TRP A 26 -3.64 0.79 2.88
C TRP A 26 -4.05 -0.68 2.74
N PRO A 27 -4.92 -1.18 3.62
CA PRO A 27 -5.69 -2.37 3.35
C PRO A 27 -6.84 -2.01 2.40
N ASN A 28 -7.25 -2.96 1.57
CA ASN A 28 -8.45 -2.81 0.73
C ASN A 28 -9.73 -2.55 1.57
N GLU A 29 -9.68 -2.77 2.89
CA GLU A 29 -10.80 -2.67 3.81
C GLU A 29 -10.53 -1.62 4.91
N PHE A 30 -11.25 -0.49 4.84
CA PHE A 30 -11.42 0.57 5.86
C PHE A 30 -10.18 0.99 6.73
N GLY A 31 -9.44 1.98 6.23
CA GLY A 31 -8.49 2.79 7.02
C GLY A 31 -7.06 2.31 6.95
N TRP A 32 -6.09 3.13 7.37
CA TRP A 32 -4.67 2.79 7.26
C TRP A 32 -4.23 1.85 8.38
N VAL A 33 -3.49 0.81 8.02
CA VAL A 33 -3.00 -0.23 8.93
C VAL A 33 -1.49 -0.41 8.78
N GLN A 34 -0.91 -1.24 9.65
CA GLN A 34 0.50 -1.58 9.60
C GLN A 34 0.79 -2.53 8.42
N PHE A 35 2.07 -2.62 8.01
CA PHE A 35 2.51 -3.44 6.87
C PHE A 35 2.05 -4.90 6.94
N ASP A 36 1.99 -5.47 8.14
CA ASP A 36 1.57 -6.86 8.36
C ASP A 36 0.09 -7.08 7.98
N GLN A 37 -0.74 -6.07 8.16
CA GLN A 37 -2.18 -6.09 7.86
C GLN A 37 -2.51 -5.45 6.50
N ALA A 38 -1.51 -4.93 5.80
CA ALA A 38 -1.68 -4.26 4.51
C ALA A 38 -2.11 -5.25 3.43
N THR A 39 -3.00 -4.81 2.55
CA THR A 39 -3.31 -5.59 1.34
C THR A 39 -2.17 -5.42 0.35
N ARG A 40 -1.61 -6.55 -0.08
CA ARG A 40 -0.56 -6.59 -1.11
C ARG A 40 -1.24 -6.80 -2.45
N PHE A 41 -1.07 -5.84 -3.33
CA PHE A 41 -1.63 -5.83 -4.67
C PHE A 41 -0.59 -6.35 -5.66
N SER A 42 -1.03 -7.22 -6.57
CA SER A 42 -0.13 -7.69 -7.62
C SER A 42 0.17 -6.58 -8.63
N THR A 43 1.30 -6.64 -9.34
CA THR A 43 1.65 -5.66 -10.40
C THR A 43 0.50 -5.41 -11.40
N GLU A 44 -0.23 -6.47 -11.76
CA GLU A 44 -1.41 -6.40 -12.64
C GLU A 44 -2.60 -5.67 -11.98
N GLU A 45 -2.79 -5.85 -10.67
CA GLU A 45 -3.82 -5.16 -9.90
C GLU A 45 -3.49 -3.69 -9.77
N ILE A 46 -2.24 -3.31 -9.51
CA ILE A 46 -1.81 -1.91 -9.39
C ILE A 46 -2.07 -1.13 -10.69
N GLY A 47 -1.87 -1.77 -11.85
CA GLY A 47 -2.19 -1.17 -13.15
C GLY A 47 -3.69 -0.98 -13.40
N ARG A 48 -4.55 -1.72 -12.68
CA ARG A 48 -6.01 -1.69 -12.82
C ARG A 48 -6.72 -0.93 -11.70
N LEU A 49 -6.20 -0.99 -10.48
CA LEU A 49 -6.69 -0.29 -9.31
C LEU A 49 -6.15 1.14 -9.34
N GLN A 50 -7.05 2.07 -9.61
CA GLN A 50 -6.78 3.46 -9.27
C GLN A 50 -6.83 3.60 -7.75
N LEU A 51 -5.80 4.20 -7.16
CA LEU A 51 -5.77 4.52 -5.74
C LEU A 51 -7.05 5.25 -5.37
N PRO A 52 -7.82 4.75 -4.38
CA PRO A 52 -9.03 5.43 -3.96
C PRO A 52 -8.66 6.82 -3.44
N THR A 53 -9.47 7.84 -3.75
CA THR A 53 -9.23 9.22 -3.27
C THR A 53 -9.05 9.31 -1.75
N SER A 54 -9.59 8.34 -1.00
CA SER A 54 -9.43 8.18 0.45
C SER A 54 -8.00 7.92 0.91
N THR A 55 -7.12 7.40 0.04
CA THR A 55 -5.69 7.24 0.33
C THR A 55 -4.91 8.56 0.22
N GLY A 56 -5.56 9.64 -0.18
CA GLY A 56 -4.87 10.91 -0.35
C GLY A 56 -3.89 10.90 -1.52
N ARG A 57 -3.35 12.08 -1.82
CA ARG A 57 -2.53 12.30 -3.02
C ARG A 57 -1.07 11.85 -2.85
N ASP A 58 -0.69 11.53 -1.62
CA ASP A 58 0.66 11.09 -1.24
C ASP A 58 0.81 9.56 -1.28
N ALA A 59 -0.28 8.81 -1.38
CA ALA A 59 -0.25 7.37 -1.46
C ALA A 59 0.45 6.89 -2.74
N ARG A 60 1.38 5.96 -2.57
CA ARG A 60 2.16 5.35 -3.64
C ARG A 60 2.23 3.86 -3.44
N PHE A 61 2.25 3.12 -4.54
CA PHE A 61 2.56 1.70 -4.49
C PHE A 61 4.06 1.52 -4.26
N VAL A 62 4.41 0.73 -3.26
CA VAL A 62 5.79 0.39 -2.91
C VAL A 62 5.97 -1.14 -2.97
N PRO A 63 7.03 -1.64 -3.61
CA PRO A 63 7.35 -3.07 -3.65
C PRO A 63 7.89 -3.58 -2.31
#